data_AF-A0A485M452-F1
#
_entry.id   AF-A0A485M452-F1
#
_cell.length_a   1.000
_cell.length_b   1.000
_cell.length_c   1.000
_cell.angle_alpha   90.00
_cell.angle_beta   90.00
_cell.angle_gamma   90.00
#
_symmetry.space_group_name_H-M   'P 1'
#
loop_
_entity.id
_entity.type
_entity.pdbx_description
1 polymer ?
#
loop_
_entity_poly.entity_id
_entity_poly.type
_entity_poly.pdbx_seq_one_letter_code
_entity_poly.pdbx_strand_id
1 'polypeptide(L)'
;MPKIKVEFINTCPCCDEHVQTIKKAAARYGDDVEVKVYYAGKDFGYLKKYGMVTRGTMIINGRKKIDNLSKTIIEKAIEDALRG
;
A
#
# COMPACT_ATOMS: atom_id res chain seq x y z
N MET A 1 -7.38 -4.34 18.31
CA MET A 1 -6.36 -5.19 17.67
C MET A 1 -5.75 -4.40 16.52
N PRO A 2 -4.43 -4.45 16.31
CA PRO A 2 -3.75 -3.52 15.40
C PRO A 2 -4.07 -3.92 13.95
N LYS A 3 -5.14 -3.32 13.41
CA LYS A 3 -5.46 -3.41 11.99
C LYS A 3 -4.44 -2.59 11.21
N ILE A 4 -3.38 -3.25 10.75
CA ILE A 4 -2.31 -2.62 9.97
C ILE A 4 -2.94 -2.03 8.70
N LYS A 5 -2.77 -0.73 8.48
CA LYS A 5 -3.34 -0.04 7.32
C LYS A 5 -2.30 0.04 6.21
N VAL A 6 -2.53 -0.69 5.13
CA VAL A 6 -1.69 -0.67 3.93
C VAL A 6 -2.39 0.17 2.89
N GLU A 7 -1.96 1.41 2.76
CA GLU A 7 -2.42 2.34 1.73
C GLU A 7 -1.53 2.21 0.48
N PHE A 8 -2.10 2.14 -0.70
CA PHE A 8 -1.37 2.08 -1.96
C PHE A 8 -1.81 3.20 -2.88
N ILE A 9 -0.88 4.00 -3.37
CA ILE A 9 -1.14 5.09 -4.30
C ILE A 9 -0.68 4.63 -5.67
N ASN A 10 -1.64 4.31 -6.53
CA ASN A 10 -1.38 3.94 -7.91
C ASN A 10 -1.29 5.19 -8.79
N THR A 11 -0.11 5.47 -9.35
CA THR A 11 0.10 6.60 -10.27
C THR A 11 0.20 6.19 -11.74
N CYS A 12 0.22 4.89 -12.06
CA CYS A 12 0.33 4.38 -13.43
C CYS A 12 -0.77 3.34 -13.71
N PRO A 13 -1.49 3.41 -14.83
CA PRO A 13 -2.43 2.36 -15.23
C PRO A 13 -1.77 0.98 -15.40
N CYS A 14 -0.43 0.93 -15.49
CA CYS A 14 0.36 -0.29 -15.58
C CYS A 14 0.53 -1.06 -14.25
N CYS A 15 0.23 -0.44 -13.10
CA CYS A 15 0.54 -1.02 -11.78
C CYS A 15 -0.59 -1.88 -11.17
N ASP A 16 -1.59 -2.29 -11.96
CA ASP A 16 -2.67 -3.17 -11.48
C ASP A 16 -2.14 -4.52 -10.94
N GLU A 17 -1.02 -5.01 -11.47
CA GLU A 17 -0.36 -6.23 -10.95
C GLU A 17 0.11 -6.06 -9.50
N HIS A 18 0.63 -4.89 -9.13
CA HIS A 18 1.03 -4.59 -7.76
C HIS A 18 -0.19 -4.54 -6.82
N VAL A 19 -1.29 -3.93 -7.28
CA VAL A 19 -2.55 -3.90 -6.51
C VAL A 19 -3.05 -5.31 -6.21
N GLN A 20 -3.05 -6.18 -7.22
CA GLN A 20 -3.45 -7.59 -7.05
C GLN A 20 -2.51 -8.33 -6.10
N THR A 21 -1.20 -8.07 -6.20
CA THR A 21 -0.20 -8.67 -5.32
C THR A 21 -0.39 -8.23 -3.87
N ILE A 22 -0.62 -6.95 -3.61
CA ILE A 22 -0.87 -6.42 -2.26
C ILE A 22 -2.14 -7.02 -1.68
N LYS A 23 -3.23 -7.06 -2.46
CA LYS A 23 -4.50 -7.69 -2.02
C LYS A 23 -4.30 -9.17 -1.68
N LYS A 24 -3.60 -9.93 -2.53
CA LYS A 24 -3.30 -11.34 -2.27
C LYS A 24 -2.42 -11.54 -1.03
N ALA A 25 -1.39 -10.70 -0.86
CA ALA A 25 -0.50 -10.76 0.29
C ALA A 25 -1.26 -10.44 1.59
N ALA A 26 -2.05 -9.37 1.59
CA ALA A 26 -2.87 -8.99 2.73
C ALA A 26 -3.97 -10.00 3.05
N ALA A 27 -4.59 -10.62 2.04
CA ALA A 27 -5.61 -11.65 2.24
C ALA A 27 -5.10 -12.85 3.05
N ARG A 28 -3.78 -13.15 3.03
CA ARG A 28 -3.18 -14.18 3.89
C ARG A 28 -3.25 -13.86 5.38
N TYR A 29 -3.34 -12.57 5.71
CA TYR A 29 -3.39 -12.06 7.08
C TYR A 29 -4.82 -11.67 7.50
N GLY A 30 -5.82 -11.86 6.63
CA GLY A 30 -7.23 -11.66 6.95
C GLY A 30 -7.55 -10.27 7.52
N ASP A 31 -8.22 -10.25 8.67
CA ASP A 31 -8.70 -9.03 9.34
C ASP A 31 -7.60 -8.20 10.04
N ASP A 32 -6.37 -8.70 10.10
CA ASP A 32 -5.24 -7.98 10.69
C ASP A 32 -4.67 -6.91 9.74
N VAL A 33 -4.97 -6.99 8.43
CA VAL A 33 -4.46 -6.05 7.41
C VAL A 33 -5.59 -5.41 6.61
N GLU A 34 -5.71 -4.09 6.70
CA GLU A 34 -6.63 -3.27 5.92
C GLU A 34 -5.92 -2.68 4.71
N VAL A 35 -6.28 -3.13 3.50
CA VAL A 35 -5.70 -2.59 2.25
C VAL A 35 -6.60 -1.51 1.68
N LYS A 36 -6.01 -0.34 1.39
CA LYS A 36 -6.70 0.77 0.74
C LYS A 36 -5.94 1.25 -0.47
N VAL A 37 -6.58 1.25 -1.63
CA VAL A 37 -5.95 1.66 -2.89
C VAL A 37 -6.51 3.01 -3.29
N TYR A 38 -5.61 3.93 -3.62
CA TYR A 38 -5.91 5.24 -4.18
C TYR A 38 -5.37 5.30 -5.59
N TYR A 39 -6.14 5.88 -6.51
CA TYR A 39 -5.71 6.08 -7.89
C TYR A 39 -5.42 7.55 -8.13
N ALA A 40 -4.20 7.88 -8.55
CA ALA A 40 -3.83 9.23 -8.92
C ALA A 40 -4.74 9.75 -10.04
N GLY A 41 -5.26 10.96 -9.87
CA GLY A 41 -6.23 11.56 -10.80
C GLY A 41 -7.70 11.17 -10.56
N LYS A 42 -7.98 10.13 -9.75
CA LYS A 42 -9.33 9.81 -9.26
C LYS A 42 -9.49 10.16 -7.78
N ASP A 43 -8.53 9.74 -6.97
CA ASP A 43 -8.51 9.92 -5.52
C ASP A 43 -7.54 11.03 -5.15
N PHE A 44 -8.04 12.14 -4.61
CA PHE A 44 -7.19 13.24 -4.13
C PHE A 44 -6.92 13.18 -2.61
N GLY A 45 -7.48 12.17 -1.92
CA GLY A 45 -7.37 12.02 -0.48
C GLY A 45 -5.93 11.78 0.00
N TYR A 46 -5.11 11.09 -0.80
CA TYR A 46 -3.71 10.85 -0.46
C TYR A 46 -2.85 12.11 -0.60
N LEU A 47 -3.19 13.03 -1.52
CA LEU A 47 -2.41 14.25 -1.77
C LEU A 47 -2.36 15.14 -0.52
N LYS A 48 -3.47 15.27 0.19
CA LYS A 48 -3.53 16.05 1.45
C LYS A 48 -2.69 15.42 2.56
N LYS A 49 -2.56 14.10 2.59
CA LYS A 49 -1.80 13.38 3.64
C LYS A 49 -0.31 13.27 3.32
N TYR A 50 0.02 12.96 2.07
CA TYR A 50 1.35 12.50 1.67
C TYR A 50 2.04 13.39 0.64
N GLY A 51 1.33 14.34 0.04
CA GLY A 51 1.83 15.23 -1.01
C GLY A 51 1.71 14.64 -2.42
N MET A 52 2.30 15.34 -3.39
CA MET A 52 2.38 14.84 -4.77
C MET A 52 3.26 13.61 -4.83
N VAL A 53 2.73 12.57 -5.48
CA VAL A 53 3.43 11.30 -5.66
C VAL A 53 3.54 11.06 -7.15
N THR A 54 4.77 10.88 -7.62
CA THR A 54 5.09 10.77 -9.05
C THR A 54 5.16 9.31 -9.52
N ARG A 55 5.31 8.36 -8.60
CA ARG A 55 5.40 6.91 -8.85
C ARG A 55 4.52 6.14 -7.87
N GLY A 56 4.20 4.90 -8.21
CA GLY A 56 3.44 4.01 -7.33
C GLY A 56 4.09 3.97 -5.95
N THR A 57 3.35 4.28 -4.90
CA THR A 57 3.90 4.33 -3.52
C THR A 57 2.97 3.62 -2.56
N MET A 58 3.52 2.69 -1.79
CA MET A 58 2.82 2.04 -0.69
C MET A 58 3.15 2.76 0.61
N ILE A 59 2.13 2.96 1.45
CA ILE A 59 2.25 3.52 2.78
C ILE A 59 1.68 2.53 3.79
N ILE A 60 2.47 2.21 4.81
CA ILE A 60 2.05 1.35 5.91
C ILE A 60 1.81 2.20 7.16
N ASN A 61 0.64 2.02 7.78
CA ASN A 61 0.16 2.72 8.98
C ASN A 61 0.26 4.24 8.90
N GLY A 62 0.28 4.81 7.69
CA GLY A 62 0.51 6.23 7.46
C GLY A 62 1.89 6.75 7.85
N ARG A 63 2.84 5.86 8.16
CA ARG A 63 4.17 6.22 8.68
C ARG A 63 5.29 5.79 7.73
N LYS A 64 5.24 4.56 7.22
CA LYS A 64 6.32 3.98 6.38
C LYS A 64 5.94 4.10 4.91
N LYS A 65 6.60 4.98 4.17
CA LYS A 65 6.43 5.14 2.72
C LYS A 65 7.45 4.28 1.98
N ILE A 66 6.99 3.57 0.97
CA ILE A 66 7.77 2.64 0.14
C ILE A 66 7.42 2.93 -1.32
N ASP A 67 8.35 3.53 -2.03
CA ASP A 67 8.24 3.81 -3.47
C ASP A 67 8.67 2.62 -4.34
N ASN A 68 9.46 1.68 -3.79
CA ASN A 68 9.89 0.49 -4.50
C ASN A 68 8.93 -0.69 -4.28
N LEU A 69 8.10 -0.96 -5.27
CA LEU A 69 7.02 -1.94 -5.19
C LEU A 69 7.40 -3.20 -5.94
N SER A 70 8.01 -4.13 -5.22
CA SER A 70 8.27 -5.49 -5.71
C SER A 70 7.50 -6.48 -4.85
N LYS A 71 7.12 -7.64 -5.40
CA LYS A 71 6.40 -8.69 -4.66
C LYS A 71 7.07 -8.99 -3.30
N THR A 72 8.39 -9.17 -3.30
CA THR A 72 9.20 -9.42 -2.09
C THR A 72 9.15 -8.27 -1.10
N ILE A 73 9.19 -7.02 -1.57
CA ILE A 73 9.16 -5.84 -0.70
C ILE A 73 7.78 -5.68 -0.08
N ILE A 74 6.71 -5.90 -0.85
CA ILE A 74 5.33 -5.83 -0.36
C ILE A 74 5.11 -6.86 0.74
N GLU A 75 5.44 -8.13 0.49
CA GLU A 75 5.30 -9.20 1.48
C GLU A 75 6.12 -8.89 2.73
N LYS A 76 7.39 -8.54 2.57
CA LYS A 76 8.27 -8.20 3.69
C LYS A 76 7.76 -7.02 4.48
N ALA A 77 7.27 -5.97 3.82
CA ALA A 77 6.82 -4.76 4.50
C ALA A 77 5.52 -4.99 5.29
N ILE A 78 4.61 -5.83 4.79
CA ILE A 78 3.43 -6.28 5.55
C ILE A 78 3.85 -7.12 6.75
N GLU A 79 4.77 -8.06 6.59
CA GLU A 79 5.28 -8.87 7.70
C GLU A 79 5.99 -8.01 8.77
N ASP A 80 6.88 -7.10 8.35
CA ASP A 80 7.54 -6.11 9.22
C ASP A 80 6.51 -5.33 10.04
N ALA A 81 5.40 -4.94 9.41
CA ALA A 81 4.34 -4.17 10.05
C ALA A 81 3.51 -4.98 11.05
N LEU A 82 3.37 -6.29 10.82
CA LEU A 82 2.70 -7.20 11.74
C LEU A 82 3.59 -7.60 12.92
N ARG A 83 4.92 -7.60 12.74
CA ARG A 83 5.91 -7.97 13.77
C ARG A 83 6.33 -6.81 14.66
N GLY A 84 6.15 -5.57 14.19
CA GLY A 84 6.49 -4.33 14.91
C GLY A 84 5.36 -3.83 15.80
#